data_AF-A0A1H2YCF0-F1
#
_entry.id   AF-A0A1H2YCF0-F1
#
_cell.length_a   1.000
_cell.length_b   1.000
_cell.length_c   1.000
_cell.angle_alpha   90.00
_cell.angle_beta   90.00
_cell.angle_gamma   90.00
#
_symmetry.space_group_name_H-M   'P 1'
#
loop_
_entity.id
_entity.type
_entity.pdbx_description
1 polymer ?
#
loop_
_entity_poly.entity_id
_entity_poly.type
_entity_poly.pdbx_seq_one_letter_code
_entity_poly.pdbx_strand_id
1 'polypeptide(L)'
;MTYLEFEKPLADLEGKAEELRVLARKGEGVDLEKEAAALDRKAEDLLRDLYRNLDPWRKTLVARHPDRPHCIDYINALFSEWTPLAGDRTFGDDHAVMGGLARFRDQPVVVIGHEKGNDTKSRIHRNFGMARPEGYRKAIRLMDMADRFGLPVVTLVDTPGAYPGKGAEERGQSEAIARSTEKCLQIGVPLVSVIIGEGGSGGAVAFATADRVAMLEHSIYSVISPEGCASILWKDAEKMREAAEALRLTAQDLTRLGVVDAIIPEPVGGAQRAPAETVARVGDEIARFLKELSGRKPAELLRARRRKYVEMGAKGLAA
;
A
#
# COMPACT_ATOMS: atom_id res chain seq x y z
N MET A 1 -10.59 -4.44 -17.59
CA MET A 1 -10.21 -4.93 -16.25
C MET A 1 -9.22 -6.05 -16.43
N THR A 2 -8.06 -5.96 -15.78
CA THR A 2 -7.07 -7.04 -15.82
C THR A 2 -7.48 -8.13 -14.84
N TYR A 3 -7.37 -9.41 -15.23
CA TYR A 3 -7.62 -10.54 -14.32
C TYR A 3 -6.28 -11.14 -13.88
N LEU A 4 -6.19 -11.51 -12.60
CA LEU A 4 -5.09 -12.30 -12.07
C LEU A 4 -5.21 -13.77 -12.51
N GLU A 5 -4.11 -14.51 -12.42
CA GLU A 5 -4.08 -15.90 -12.87
C GLU A 5 -5.13 -16.78 -12.16
N PHE A 6 -5.30 -16.61 -10.85
CA PHE A 6 -6.30 -17.37 -10.10
C PHE A 6 -7.75 -16.92 -10.36
N GLU A 7 -7.94 -15.78 -11.05
CA GLU A 7 -9.25 -15.28 -11.49
C GLU A 7 -9.60 -15.74 -12.91
N LYS A 8 -8.77 -16.54 -13.60
CA LYS A 8 -9.09 -17.06 -14.94
C LYS A 8 -10.48 -17.72 -15.04
N PRO A 9 -10.90 -18.59 -14.10
CA PRO A 9 -12.24 -19.18 -14.16
C PRO A 9 -13.37 -18.16 -14.06
N LEU A 10 -13.13 -17.04 -13.37
CA LEU A 10 -14.07 -15.92 -13.29
C LEU A 10 -14.12 -15.17 -14.63
N ALA A 11 -12.96 -14.86 -15.21
CA ALA A 11 -12.86 -14.21 -16.51
C ALA A 11 -13.58 -15.01 -17.61
N ASP A 12 -13.47 -16.33 -17.59
CA ASP A 12 -14.17 -17.21 -18.54
C ASP A 12 -15.69 -17.14 -18.39
N LEU A 13 -16.21 -17.04 -17.15
CA LEU A 13 -17.64 -16.91 -16.89
C LEU A 13 -18.18 -15.55 -17.34
N GLU A 14 -17.48 -14.47 -16.97
CA GLU A 14 -17.87 -13.10 -17.35
C GLU A 14 -17.75 -12.89 -18.86
N GLY A 15 -16.75 -13.49 -19.51
CA GLY A 15 -16.60 -13.49 -20.96
C GLY A 15 -17.76 -14.19 -21.67
N LYS A 16 -18.14 -15.39 -21.22
CA LYS A 16 -19.32 -16.11 -21.75
C LYS A 16 -20.62 -15.34 -21.52
N ALA A 17 -20.78 -14.71 -20.36
CA ALA A 17 -21.95 -13.87 -20.08
C ALA A 17 -22.04 -12.71 -21.09
N GLU A 18 -20.92 -12.05 -21.37
CA GLU A 18 -20.90 -10.96 -22.36
C GLU A 18 -21.15 -11.44 -23.79
N GLU A 19 -20.61 -12.60 -24.20
CA GLU A 19 -20.92 -13.20 -25.49
C GLU A 19 -22.42 -13.45 -25.67
N LEU A 20 -23.09 -14.02 -24.66
CA LEU A 20 -24.54 -14.24 -24.69
C LEU A 20 -25.33 -12.93 -24.77
N ARG A 21 -24.89 -11.87 -24.08
CA ARG A 21 -25.51 -10.54 -24.20
C ARG A 21 -25.35 -9.96 -25.60
N VAL A 22 -24.18 -10.13 -26.22
CA VAL A 22 -23.93 -9.66 -27.58
C VAL A 22 -24.82 -10.38 -28.59
N LEU A 23 -25.02 -11.69 -28.44
CA LEU A 23 -25.94 -12.48 -29.28
C LEU A 23 -27.40 -12.10 -29.05
N ALA A 24 -27.81 -11.91 -27.80
CA ALA A 24 -29.15 -11.43 -27.45
C ALA A 24 -29.46 -10.08 -28.11
N ARG A 25 -28.52 -9.12 -28.08
CA ARG A 25 -28.65 -7.81 -28.74
C ARG A 25 -28.77 -7.91 -30.26
N LYS A 26 -28.27 -8.98 -30.88
CA LYS A 26 -28.41 -9.26 -32.32
C LYS A 26 -29.73 -9.94 -32.68
N GLY A 27 -30.59 -10.24 -31.70
CA GLY A 27 -31.87 -10.92 -31.91
C GLY A 27 -31.73 -12.43 -32.12
N GLU A 28 -30.56 -13.00 -31.82
CA GLU A 28 -30.31 -14.43 -31.93
C GLU A 28 -30.67 -15.11 -30.60
N GLY A 29 -31.84 -15.77 -30.52
CA GLY A 29 -32.21 -16.64 -29.39
C GLY A 29 -33.16 -16.05 -28.33
N VAL A 30 -34.09 -16.87 -27.85
CA VAL A 30 -35.26 -16.44 -27.04
C VAL A 30 -34.99 -16.39 -25.52
N ASP A 31 -33.85 -16.91 -25.03
CA ASP A 31 -33.55 -16.95 -23.58
C ASP A 31 -32.10 -16.56 -23.22
N LEU A 32 -31.32 -16.01 -24.16
CA LEU A 32 -29.91 -15.71 -23.93
C LEU A 32 -29.67 -14.66 -22.82
N GLU A 33 -30.59 -13.72 -22.61
CA GLU A 33 -30.49 -12.75 -21.51
C GLU A 33 -30.62 -13.42 -20.14
N LYS A 34 -31.48 -14.44 -20.01
CA LYS A 34 -31.63 -15.20 -18.76
C LYS A 34 -30.40 -16.05 -18.47
N GLU A 35 -29.83 -16.66 -19.52
CA GLU A 35 -28.59 -17.43 -19.39
C GLU A 35 -27.40 -16.53 -19.01
N ALA A 36 -27.29 -15.35 -19.62
CA ALA A 36 -26.28 -14.36 -19.23
C ALA A 36 -26.44 -13.94 -17.75
N ALA A 37 -27.66 -13.64 -17.31
CA ALA A 37 -27.94 -13.30 -15.91
C ALA A 37 -27.63 -14.45 -14.94
N ALA A 38 -27.80 -15.71 -15.36
CA ALA A 38 -27.42 -16.87 -14.55
C ALA A 38 -25.89 -17.01 -14.43
N LEU A 39 -25.16 -16.74 -15.52
CA LEU A 39 -23.69 -16.69 -15.49
C LEU A 39 -23.17 -15.56 -14.62
N ASP A 40 -23.80 -14.39 -14.63
CA ASP A 40 -23.44 -13.27 -13.75
C ASP A 40 -23.53 -13.65 -12.27
N ARG A 41 -24.64 -14.25 -11.86
CA ARG A 41 -24.80 -14.72 -10.48
C ARG A 41 -23.72 -15.74 -10.09
N LYS A 42 -23.41 -16.66 -11.01
CA LYS A 42 -22.34 -17.65 -10.80
C LYS A 42 -20.96 -17.00 -10.71
N ALA A 43 -20.71 -15.95 -11.49
CA ALA A 43 -19.48 -15.16 -11.44
C ALA A 43 -19.37 -14.38 -10.11
N GLU A 44 -20.46 -13.76 -9.65
CA GLU A 44 -20.52 -13.07 -8.36
C GLU A 44 -20.24 -14.02 -7.19
N ASP A 45 -20.87 -15.19 -7.18
CA ASP A 45 -20.65 -16.22 -6.15
C ASP A 45 -19.20 -16.73 -6.18
N LEU A 46 -18.67 -17.02 -7.37
CA LEU A 46 -17.28 -17.45 -7.53
C LEU A 46 -16.29 -16.37 -7.05
N LEU A 47 -16.52 -15.10 -7.40
CA LEU A 47 -15.69 -14.00 -6.95
C LEU A 47 -15.67 -13.90 -5.42
N ARG A 48 -16.85 -14.01 -4.77
CA ARG A 48 -16.96 -14.02 -3.30
C ARG A 48 -16.20 -15.18 -2.68
N ASP A 49 -16.33 -16.38 -3.24
CA ASP A 49 -15.67 -17.57 -2.71
C ASP A 49 -14.15 -17.55 -2.88
N LEU A 50 -13.67 -17.05 -4.03
CA LEU A 50 -12.24 -16.84 -4.28
C LEU A 50 -11.65 -15.85 -3.26
N TYR A 51 -12.28 -14.68 -3.09
CA TYR A 51 -11.72 -13.62 -2.25
C TYR A 51 -11.89 -13.86 -0.74
N ARG A 52 -12.88 -14.67 -0.33
CA ARG A 52 -13.02 -15.12 1.06
C ARG A 52 -11.83 -15.95 1.53
N ASN A 53 -11.21 -16.71 0.62
CA ASN A 53 -10.22 -17.73 0.95
C ASN A 53 -8.84 -17.45 0.29
N LEU A 54 -8.45 -16.18 0.15
CA LEU A 54 -7.13 -15.86 -0.41
C LEU A 54 -6.02 -16.29 0.54
N ASP A 55 -5.15 -17.16 0.04
CA ASP A 55 -3.87 -17.46 0.67
C ASP A 55 -2.91 -16.24 0.60
N PRO A 56 -1.82 -16.22 1.40
CA PRO A 56 -0.86 -15.11 1.43
C PRO A 56 -0.23 -14.77 0.07
N TRP A 57 -0.03 -15.77 -0.80
CA TRP A 57 0.51 -15.54 -2.13
C TRP A 57 -0.51 -14.87 -3.05
N ARG A 58 -1.76 -15.32 -3.04
CA ARG A 58 -2.84 -14.66 -3.79
C ARG A 58 -3.07 -13.23 -3.31
N LYS A 59 -2.99 -12.96 -2.00
CA LYS A 59 -2.98 -11.58 -1.50
C LYS A 59 -1.79 -10.78 -2.03
N THR A 60 -0.61 -11.37 -2.12
CA THR A 60 0.56 -10.73 -2.76
C THR A 60 0.27 -10.37 -4.22
N LEU A 61 -0.40 -11.24 -4.97
CA LEU A 61 -0.81 -10.94 -6.35
C LEU A 61 -1.83 -9.79 -6.41
N VAL A 62 -2.78 -9.73 -5.48
CA VAL A 62 -3.76 -8.62 -5.38
C VAL A 62 -3.07 -7.30 -4.99
N ALA A 63 -2.11 -7.32 -4.06
CA ALA A 63 -1.30 -6.15 -3.69
C ALA A 63 -0.49 -5.59 -4.89
N ARG A 64 -0.11 -6.47 -5.82
CA ARG A 64 0.65 -6.16 -7.03
C ARG A 64 -0.22 -5.96 -8.27
N HIS A 65 -1.55 -5.95 -8.11
CA HIS A 65 -2.46 -5.83 -9.23
C HIS A 65 -2.19 -4.54 -10.02
N PRO A 66 -2.10 -4.60 -11.37
CA PRO A 66 -1.73 -3.44 -12.18
C PRO A 66 -2.73 -2.29 -12.11
N ASP A 67 -4.01 -2.61 -11.88
CA ASP A 67 -5.11 -1.64 -11.70
C ASP A 67 -5.35 -1.29 -10.21
N ARG A 68 -4.47 -1.70 -9.28
CA ARG A 68 -4.60 -1.32 -7.87
C ARG A 68 -4.35 0.19 -7.73
N PRO A 69 -5.19 0.94 -6.98
CA PRO A 69 -4.98 2.37 -6.82
C PRO A 69 -3.60 2.68 -6.22
N HIS A 70 -2.87 3.61 -6.83
CA HIS A 70 -1.56 4.07 -6.37
C HIS A 70 -1.68 5.41 -5.62
N CYS A 71 -0.57 5.89 -5.04
CA CYS A 71 -0.53 7.10 -4.20
C CYS A 71 -1.24 8.31 -4.82
N ILE A 72 -1.04 8.57 -6.12
CA ILE A 72 -1.70 9.68 -6.82
C ILE A 72 -3.23 9.59 -6.78
N ASP A 73 -3.81 8.40 -6.83
CA ASP A 73 -5.26 8.20 -6.80
C ASP A 73 -5.83 8.59 -5.44
N TYR A 74 -5.15 8.21 -4.34
CA TYR A 74 -5.52 8.63 -2.99
C TYR A 74 -5.31 10.13 -2.78
N ILE A 75 -4.21 10.70 -3.29
CA ILE A 75 -3.94 12.15 -3.19
C ILE A 75 -5.09 12.93 -3.85
N ASN A 76 -5.43 12.59 -5.10
CA ASN A 76 -6.45 13.31 -5.87
C ASN A 76 -7.85 13.23 -5.24
N ALA A 77 -8.18 12.12 -4.58
CA ALA A 77 -9.52 11.90 -4.04
C ALA A 77 -9.69 12.32 -2.57
N LEU A 78 -8.63 12.23 -1.75
CA LEU A 78 -8.73 12.50 -0.31
C LEU A 78 -8.26 13.90 0.10
N PHE A 79 -7.45 14.55 -0.72
CA PHE A 79 -6.74 15.76 -0.35
C PHE A 79 -7.10 16.92 -1.30
N SER A 80 -7.53 18.04 -0.72
CA SER A 80 -7.73 19.30 -1.44
C SER A 80 -6.52 20.23 -1.27
N GLU A 81 -6.44 21.26 -2.12
CA GLU A 81 -5.32 22.23 -2.10
C GLU A 81 -3.93 21.57 -2.17
N TRP A 82 -3.85 20.43 -2.87
CA TRP A 82 -2.61 19.67 -3.02
C TRP A 82 -1.54 20.50 -3.72
N THR A 83 -0.44 20.74 -3.01
CA THR A 83 0.72 21.46 -3.48
C THR A 83 1.95 20.55 -3.41
N PRO A 84 2.38 19.92 -4.52
CA PRO A 84 3.54 19.05 -4.52
C PRO A 84 4.83 19.85 -4.26
N LEU A 85 5.71 19.31 -3.41
CA LEU A 85 6.99 19.93 -3.05
C LEU A 85 8.16 19.04 -3.48
N ALA A 86 8.91 19.50 -4.49
CA ALA A 86 9.99 18.73 -5.11
C ALA A 86 11.34 18.85 -4.37
N GLY A 87 12.18 17.85 -4.57
CA GLY A 87 13.62 17.86 -4.27
C GLY A 87 13.99 17.59 -2.82
N ASP A 88 15.18 17.05 -2.61
CA ASP A 88 15.80 16.84 -1.29
C ASP A 88 16.70 18.00 -0.83
N ARG A 89 17.02 18.94 -1.74
CA ARG A 89 17.98 20.05 -1.54
C ARG A 89 19.45 19.61 -1.44
N THR A 90 19.77 18.39 -1.87
CA THR A 90 21.12 17.84 -1.83
C THR A 90 21.53 17.23 -3.17
N PHE A 91 20.67 16.43 -3.79
CA PHE A 91 21.00 15.71 -5.01
C PHE A 91 19.94 15.83 -6.10
N GLY A 92 18.66 15.62 -5.78
CA GLY A 92 17.62 15.56 -6.80
C GLY A 92 16.20 15.46 -6.27
N ASP A 93 15.24 15.44 -7.20
CA ASP A 93 13.85 15.10 -6.91
C ASP A 93 13.59 13.65 -7.34
N ASP A 94 13.37 12.77 -6.37
CA ASP A 94 12.99 11.40 -6.65
C ASP A 94 11.50 11.32 -6.97
N HIS A 95 11.18 10.88 -8.19
CA HIS A 95 9.81 10.74 -8.64
C HIS A 95 9.12 9.50 -8.08
N ALA A 96 9.84 8.52 -7.54
CA ALA A 96 9.24 7.40 -6.80
C ALA A 96 8.56 7.85 -5.50
N VAL A 97 8.90 9.03 -4.98
CA VAL A 97 8.34 9.59 -3.75
C VAL A 97 7.59 10.89 -4.05
N MET A 98 6.27 10.86 -3.92
CA MET A 98 5.44 12.06 -3.94
C MET A 98 5.35 12.66 -2.54
N GLY A 99 5.24 13.98 -2.44
CA GLY A 99 5.03 14.62 -1.15
C GLY A 99 4.84 16.13 -1.24
N GLY A 100 4.08 16.68 -0.29
CA GLY A 100 3.66 18.08 -0.35
C GLY A 100 2.64 18.46 0.72
N LEU A 101 2.17 19.71 0.64
CA LEU A 101 1.12 20.25 1.52
C LEU A 101 -0.25 19.96 0.92
N ALA A 102 -1.22 19.71 1.79
CA ALA A 102 -2.61 19.57 1.40
C ALA A 102 -3.57 19.87 2.56
N ARG A 103 -4.86 19.89 2.26
CA ARG A 103 -5.95 19.82 3.24
C ARG A 103 -6.60 18.45 3.19
N PHE A 104 -6.71 17.81 4.34
CA PHE A 104 -7.44 16.56 4.53
C PHE A 104 -8.64 16.84 5.44
N ARG A 105 -9.87 16.78 4.92
CA ARG A 105 -11.10 17.19 5.64
C ARG A 105 -10.94 18.54 6.34
N ASP A 106 -10.43 19.53 5.60
CA ASP A 106 -10.11 20.88 6.08
C ASP A 106 -9.01 21.00 7.16
N GLN A 107 -8.31 19.91 7.48
CA GLN A 107 -7.12 19.96 8.31
C GLN A 107 -5.87 20.09 7.42
N PRO A 108 -5.00 21.09 7.62
CA PRO A 108 -3.74 21.17 6.89
C PRO A 108 -2.82 20.02 7.32
N VAL A 109 -2.25 19.32 6.35
CA VAL A 109 -1.40 18.15 6.56
C VAL A 109 -0.24 18.14 5.55
N VAL A 110 0.80 17.37 5.87
CA VAL A 110 1.81 16.95 4.90
C VAL A 110 1.51 15.50 4.51
N VAL A 111 1.30 15.24 3.22
CA VAL A 111 1.16 13.88 2.69
C VAL A 111 2.43 13.49 1.94
N ILE A 112 2.88 12.26 2.12
CA ILE A 112 4.08 11.68 1.49
C ILE A 112 3.75 10.25 1.06
N GLY A 113 4.16 9.80 -0.12
CA GLY A 113 3.89 8.41 -0.50
C GLY A 113 4.68 7.91 -1.68
N HIS A 114 4.72 6.59 -1.82
CA HIS A 114 5.36 5.92 -2.93
C HIS A 114 4.45 5.91 -4.14
N GLU A 115 4.95 6.33 -5.30
CA GLU A 115 4.20 6.33 -6.54
C GLU A 115 4.80 5.32 -7.52
N LYS A 116 4.02 4.32 -7.93
CA LYS A 116 4.48 3.27 -8.85
C LYS A 116 4.30 3.63 -10.32
N GLY A 117 3.26 4.38 -10.67
CA GLY A 117 2.81 4.60 -12.04
C GLY A 117 1.84 3.53 -12.53
N ASN A 118 0.87 3.97 -13.35
CA ASN A 118 -0.24 3.14 -13.87
C ASN A 118 0.05 2.51 -15.25
N ASP A 119 1.06 3.00 -15.97
CA ASP A 119 1.45 2.51 -17.29
C ASP A 119 2.96 2.32 -17.38
N THR A 120 3.46 1.71 -18.45
CA THR A 120 4.90 1.43 -18.63
C THR A 120 5.75 2.70 -18.55
N LYS A 121 5.30 3.81 -19.16
CA LYS A 121 6.08 5.05 -19.22
C LYS A 121 6.19 5.70 -17.84
N SER A 122 5.07 5.81 -17.14
CA SER A 122 5.00 6.33 -15.77
C SER A 122 5.75 5.42 -14.81
N ARG A 123 5.66 4.09 -14.93
CA ARG A 123 6.42 3.14 -14.12
C ARG A 123 7.93 3.31 -14.24
N ILE A 124 8.44 3.45 -15.45
CA ILE A 124 9.86 3.73 -15.68
C ILE A 124 10.26 5.07 -15.06
N HIS A 125 9.47 6.12 -15.28
CA HIS A 125 9.75 7.46 -14.73
C HIS A 125 9.75 7.48 -13.19
N ARG A 126 8.82 6.74 -12.58
CA ARG A 126 8.62 6.61 -11.13
C ARG A 126 9.46 5.51 -10.51
N ASN A 127 10.33 4.87 -11.30
CA ASN A 127 11.17 3.76 -10.86
C ASN A 127 10.36 2.63 -10.17
N PHE A 128 9.14 2.38 -10.63
CA PHE A 128 8.22 1.38 -10.07
C PHE A 128 7.97 1.56 -8.56
N GLY A 129 8.03 2.80 -8.06
CA GLY A 129 7.87 3.11 -6.63
C GLY A 129 9.07 2.73 -5.77
N MET A 130 10.21 2.36 -6.37
CA MET A 130 11.44 2.07 -5.66
C MET A 130 12.24 3.35 -5.43
N ALA A 131 12.20 3.89 -4.22
CA ALA A 131 12.91 5.11 -3.88
C ALA A 131 14.43 4.93 -3.87
N ARG A 132 15.13 5.95 -4.32
CA ARG A 132 16.57 6.19 -4.20
C ARG A 132 16.85 7.02 -2.93
N PRO A 133 18.12 7.21 -2.53
CA PRO A 133 18.46 7.92 -1.29
C PRO A 133 17.84 9.32 -1.22
N GLU A 134 17.87 10.06 -2.33
CA GLU A 134 17.24 11.38 -2.48
C GLU A 134 15.72 11.38 -2.20
N GLY A 135 15.00 10.28 -2.45
CA GLY A 135 13.58 10.15 -2.11
C GLY A 135 13.32 10.10 -0.61
N TYR A 136 14.15 9.34 0.13
CA TYR A 136 14.11 9.32 1.59
C TYR A 136 14.53 10.66 2.20
N ARG A 137 15.55 11.32 1.64
CA ARG A 137 15.97 12.67 2.10
C ARG A 137 14.90 13.73 1.84
N LYS A 138 14.19 13.65 0.72
CA LYS A 138 13.00 14.46 0.45
C LYS A 138 11.92 14.22 1.49
N ALA A 139 11.65 12.96 1.87
CA ALA A 139 10.69 12.64 2.92
C ALA A 139 11.09 13.25 4.28
N ILE A 140 12.38 13.13 4.66
CA ILE A 140 12.93 13.78 5.88
C ILE A 140 12.66 15.28 5.86
N ARG A 141 12.99 15.96 4.75
CA ARG A 141 12.77 17.41 4.60
C ARG A 141 11.30 17.79 4.78
N LEU A 142 10.38 17.00 4.24
CA LEU A 142 8.94 17.24 4.36
C LEU A 142 8.45 16.99 5.78
N MET A 143 8.97 15.97 6.46
CA MET A 143 8.68 15.70 7.87
C MET A 143 9.23 16.79 8.79
N ASP A 144 10.43 17.32 8.53
CA ASP A 144 10.99 18.47 9.28
C ASP A 144 10.16 19.73 9.13
N MET A 145 9.63 19.97 7.92
CA MET A 145 8.71 21.07 7.67
C MET A 145 7.40 20.87 8.43
N ALA A 146 6.83 19.65 8.38
CA ALA A 146 5.60 19.32 9.10
C ALA A 146 5.76 19.55 10.61
N ASP A 147 6.86 19.06 11.18
CA ASP A 147 7.18 19.21 12.60
C ASP A 147 7.33 20.68 13.01
N ARG A 148 8.04 21.48 12.20
CA ARG A 148 8.23 22.91 12.44
C ARG A 148 6.93 23.70 12.48
N PHE A 149 5.97 23.33 11.64
CA PHE A 149 4.69 24.03 11.51
C PHE A 149 3.55 23.36 12.28
N GLY A 150 3.83 22.29 13.04
CA GLY A 150 2.81 21.57 13.80
C GLY A 150 1.76 20.87 12.92
N LEU A 151 2.13 20.46 11.71
CA LEU A 151 1.24 19.80 10.76
C LEU A 151 1.32 18.28 10.92
N PRO A 152 0.19 17.56 11.00
CA PRO A 152 0.20 16.10 10.92
C PRO A 152 0.79 15.61 9.61
N VAL A 153 1.37 14.41 9.66
CA VAL A 153 1.94 13.73 8.50
C VAL A 153 1.12 12.46 8.20
N VAL A 154 0.77 12.29 6.93
CA VAL A 154 0.15 11.06 6.41
C VAL A 154 1.09 10.43 5.40
N THR A 155 1.44 9.15 5.59
CA THR A 155 2.26 8.39 4.63
C THR A 155 1.47 7.30 3.92
N LEU A 156 1.65 7.19 2.62
CA LEU A 156 1.03 6.16 1.76
C LEU A 156 2.12 5.22 1.22
N VAL A 157 2.12 3.97 1.66
CA VAL A 157 3.20 3.02 1.39
C VAL A 157 2.79 2.04 0.28
N ASP A 158 3.53 2.07 -0.82
CA ASP A 158 3.37 1.18 -1.96
C ASP A 158 4.68 1.03 -2.74
N THR A 159 5.58 0.20 -2.22
CA THR A 159 6.91 -0.03 -2.78
C THR A 159 7.28 -1.50 -2.71
N PRO A 160 7.87 -2.09 -3.76
CA PRO A 160 8.45 -3.42 -3.67
C PRO A 160 9.74 -3.41 -2.84
N GLY A 161 10.33 -2.23 -2.60
CA GLY A 161 11.54 -2.03 -1.81
C GLY A 161 12.31 -0.79 -2.24
N ALA A 162 13.37 -0.46 -1.51
CA ALA A 162 14.32 0.56 -1.92
C ALA A 162 15.03 0.13 -3.22
N TYR A 163 15.38 1.07 -4.10
CA TYR A 163 16.04 0.74 -5.36
C TYR A 163 17.45 0.15 -5.13
N PRO A 164 17.72 -1.11 -5.54
CA PRO A 164 18.99 -1.79 -5.26
C PRO A 164 20.02 -1.55 -6.37
N GLY A 165 20.34 -0.28 -6.63
CA GLY A 165 21.23 0.12 -7.73
C GLY A 165 22.56 0.69 -7.27
N LYS A 166 23.60 0.55 -8.09
CA LYS A 166 24.96 1.10 -7.84
C LYS A 166 24.92 2.56 -7.37
N GLY A 167 24.22 3.43 -8.11
CA GLY A 167 24.13 4.85 -7.76
C GLY A 167 23.38 5.10 -6.44
N ALA A 168 22.44 4.24 -6.06
CA ALA A 168 21.79 4.34 -4.76
C ALA A 168 22.77 4.00 -3.62
N GLU A 169 23.59 2.97 -3.80
CA GLU A 169 24.64 2.61 -2.84
C GLU A 169 25.71 3.72 -2.71
N GLU A 170 26.22 4.24 -3.84
CA GLU A 170 27.19 5.36 -3.86
C GLU A 170 26.67 6.62 -3.15
N ARG A 171 25.35 6.80 -3.11
CA ARG A 171 24.68 7.94 -2.46
C ARG A 171 24.12 7.61 -1.08
N GLY A 172 24.41 6.44 -0.52
CA GLY A 172 24.07 6.06 0.85
C GLY A 172 22.60 5.65 1.07
N GLN A 173 22.12 4.66 0.33
CA GLN A 173 20.75 4.11 0.49
C GLN A 173 20.45 3.68 1.92
N SER A 174 21.37 2.93 2.54
CA SER A 174 21.23 2.49 3.94
C SER A 174 21.16 3.66 4.92
N GLU A 175 22.00 4.68 4.74
CA GLU A 175 21.97 5.89 5.57
C GLU A 175 20.65 6.65 5.42
N ALA A 176 20.20 6.85 4.19
CA ALA A 176 18.98 7.59 3.91
C ALA A 176 17.73 6.90 4.50
N ILE A 177 17.65 5.57 4.40
CA ILE A 177 16.58 4.76 5.04
C ILE A 177 16.65 4.87 6.56
N ALA A 178 17.84 4.71 7.15
CA ALA A 178 18.03 4.80 8.60
C ALA A 178 17.63 6.18 9.13
N ARG A 179 18.03 7.26 8.45
CA ARG A 179 17.71 8.64 8.83
C ARG A 179 16.24 8.99 8.62
N SER A 180 15.59 8.44 7.60
CA SER A 180 14.14 8.60 7.43
C SER A 180 13.38 7.91 8.55
N THR A 181 13.78 6.69 8.90
CA THR A 181 13.22 5.93 10.03
C THR A 181 13.43 6.68 11.35
N GLU A 182 14.64 7.20 11.57
CA GLU A 182 14.95 8.04 12.73
C GLU A 182 14.07 9.30 12.77
N LYS A 183 13.91 10.00 11.64
CA LYS A 183 13.05 11.19 11.55
C LYS A 183 11.61 10.86 11.91
N CYS A 184 11.06 9.79 11.35
CA CYS A 184 9.76 9.26 11.73
C CYS A 184 9.62 9.03 13.24
N LEU A 185 10.66 8.56 13.93
CA LEU A 185 10.65 8.38 15.39
C LEU A 185 10.76 9.68 16.18
N GLN A 186 11.30 10.75 15.57
CA GLN A 186 11.65 12.00 16.25
C GLN A 186 10.66 13.15 16.05
N ILE A 187 9.79 13.12 15.03
CA ILE A 187 8.84 14.22 14.81
C ILE A 187 7.77 14.28 15.92
N GLY A 188 7.51 15.48 16.42
CA GLY A 188 6.58 15.79 17.51
C GLY A 188 5.12 15.98 17.08
N VAL A 189 4.80 15.76 15.81
CA VAL A 189 3.45 15.83 15.24
C VAL A 189 2.85 14.43 15.04
N PRO A 190 1.51 14.31 14.94
CA PRO A 190 0.87 13.04 14.59
C PRO A 190 1.37 12.51 13.24
N LEU A 191 1.78 11.25 13.22
CA LEU A 191 2.21 10.54 12.02
C LEU A 191 1.35 9.29 11.83
N VAL A 192 0.60 9.25 10.73
CA VAL A 192 -0.26 8.12 10.34
C VAL A 192 0.28 7.51 9.05
N SER A 193 0.45 6.19 9.02
CA SER A 193 0.86 5.46 7.83
C SER A 193 -0.20 4.48 7.38
N VAL A 194 -0.41 4.38 6.06
CA VAL A 194 -1.28 3.38 5.44
C VAL A 194 -0.50 2.64 4.37
N ILE A 195 -0.43 1.32 4.47
CA ILE A 195 0.10 0.46 3.42
C ILE A 195 -1.02 0.17 2.44
N ILE A 196 -0.94 0.80 1.28
CA ILE A 196 -1.98 0.76 0.25
C ILE A 196 -1.69 -0.32 -0.82
N GLY A 197 -0.47 -0.83 -0.91
CA GLY A 197 -0.10 -1.89 -1.83
C GLY A 197 0.98 -2.79 -1.24
N GLU A 198 2.22 -2.60 -1.68
CA GLU A 198 3.37 -3.34 -1.12
C GLU A 198 4.11 -2.53 -0.05
N GLY A 199 4.40 -3.18 1.08
CA GLY A 199 5.33 -2.74 2.10
C GLY A 199 6.66 -3.48 1.95
N GLY A 200 7.50 -3.05 1.01
CA GLY A 200 8.78 -3.68 0.75
C GLY A 200 9.90 -3.29 1.73
N SER A 201 10.20 -4.16 2.69
CA SER A 201 11.42 -4.14 3.52
C SER A 201 11.73 -2.77 4.16
N GLY A 202 13.01 -2.45 4.34
CA GLY A 202 13.49 -1.19 4.88
C GLY A 202 13.00 0.04 4.09
N GLY A 203 12.75 -0.13 2.79
CA GLY A 203 12.21 0.95 1.95
C GLY A 203 10.82 1.40 2.40
N ALA A 204 9.97 0.46 2.80
CA ALA A 204 8.67 0.75 3.40
C ALA A 204 8.78 1.23 4.86
N VAL A 205 9.67 0.62 5.68
CA VAL A 205 9.88 1.00 7.09
C VAL A 205 10.19 2.48 7.26
N ALA A 206 10.96 3.05 6.32
CA ALA A 206 11.31 4.46 6.31
C ALA A 206 10.11 5.42 6.24
N PHE A 207 8.91 4.93 5.90
CA PHE A 207 7.66 5.69 5.84
C PHE A 207 6.57 5.13 6.77
N ALA A 208 6.64 3.84 7.13
CA ALA A 208 5.66 3.15 7.97
C ALA A 208 5.98 3.20 9.47
N THR A 209 7.09 3.83 9.86
CA THR A 209 7.41 4.06 11.27
C THR A 209 6.55 5.21 11.80
N ALA A 210 5.40 4.92 12.42
CA ALA A 210 4.33 5.90 12.68
C ALA A 210 3.63 5.68 14.03
N ASP A 211 2.89 6.70 14.49
CA ASP A 211 2.04 6.59 15.69
C ASP A 211 0.91 5.57 15.48
N ARG A 212 0.37 5.55 14.26
CA ARG A 212 -0.63 4.60 13.79
C ARG A 212 -0.26 4.09 12.40
N VAL A 213 -0.38 2.78 12.22
CA VAL A 213 -0.14 2.08 10.96
C VAL A 213 -1.39 1.28 10.64
N ALA A 214 -1.98 1.50 9.47
CA ALA A 214 -3.02 0.64 8.90
C ALA A 214 -2.52 -0.06 7.64
N MET A 215 -3.16 -1.18 7.32
CA MET A 215 -2.96 -1.91 6.08
C MET A 215 -4.30 -2.10 5.38
N LEU A 216 -4.32 -1.94 4.06
CA LEU A 216 -5.43 -2.48 3.27
C LEU A 216 -5.44 -4.01 3.39
N GLU A 217 -6.63 -4.61 3.37
CA GLU A 217 -6.86 -6.03 3.66
C GLU A 217 -6.02 -7.02 2.84
N HIS A 218 -5.70 -6.66 1.60
CA HIS A 218 -4.90 -7.45 0.67
C HIS A 218 -3.55 -6.79 0.37
N SER A 219 -3.20 -5.69 1.04
CA SER A 219 -1.81 -5.20 1.05
C SER A 219 -0.89 -6.17 1.79
N ILE A 220 0.41 -6.07 1.52
CA ILE A 220 1.43 -6.92 2.14
C ILE A 220 2.51 -6.06 2.80
N TYR A 221 3.16 -6.57 3.83
CA TYR A 221 4.32 -5.92 4.43
C TYR A 221 5.31 -6.98 4.91
N SER A 222 6.54 -6.96 4.39
CA SER A 222 7.52 -8.01 4.64
C SER A 222 8.94 -7.49 4.70
N VAL A 223 9.79 -8.17 5.44
CA VAL A 223 11.24 -7.90 5.53
C VAL A 223 11.98 -8.20 4.22
N ILE A 224 11.45 -9.11 3.41
CA ILE A 224 11.99 -9.53 2.11
C ILE A 224 10.83 -9.93 1.18
N SER A 225 11.01 -9.83 -0.13
CA SER A 225 10.02 -10.35 -1.08
C SER A 225 9.87 -11.88 -0.94
N PRO A 226 8.68 -12.46 -1.19
CA PRO A 226 8.50 -13.91 -1.22
C PRO A 226 9.49 -14.62 -2.14
N GLU A 227 9.77 -14.05 -3.32
CA GLU A 227 10.72 -14.59 -4.28
C GLU A 227 12.16 -14.57 -3.74
N GLY A 228 12.54 -13.47 -3.09
CA GLY A 228 13.85 -13.34 -2.45
C GLY A 228 14.02 -14.37 -1.31
N CYS A 229 12.99 -14.53 -0.48
CA CYS A 229 12.98 -15.54 0.58
C CYS A 229 13.09 -16.96 0.04
N ALA A 230 12.30 -17.29 -0.99
CA ALA A 230 12.29 -18.59 -1.65
C ALA A 230 13.68 -18.95 -2.22
N SER A 231 14.30 -18.03 -2.96
CA SER A 231 15.63 -18.24 -3.54
C SER A 231 16.75 -18.41 -2.50
N ILE A 232 16.59 -17.88 -1.28
CA ILE A 232 17.58 -18.02 -0.20
C ILE A 232 17.34 -19.30 0.63
N LEU A 233 16.14 -19.47 1.18
CA LEU A 233 15.84 -20.54 2.13
C LEU A 233 15.55 -21.88 1.46
N TRP A 234 14.88 -21.85 0.30
CA TRP A 234 14.58 -23.05 -0.48
C TRP A 234 15.54 -23.27 -1.65
N LYS A 235 16.38 -22.28 -1.99
CA LYS A 235 17.24 -22.28 -3.19
C LYS A 235 16.44 -22.47 -4.49
N ASP A 236 15.18 -22.08 -4.47
CA ASP A 236 14.21 -22.24 -5.56
C ASP A 236 13.21 -21.09 -5.50
N ALA A 237 13.18 -20.23 -6.52
CA ALA A 237 12.27 -19.09 -6.57
C ALA A 237 10.81 -19.50 -6.75
N GLU A 238 10.54 -20.70 -7.30
CA GLU A 238 9.18 -21.21 -7.49
C GLU A 238 8.50 -21.56 -6.17
N LYS A 239 9.27 -21.67 -5.07
CA LYS A 239 8.79 -21.82 -3.69
C LYS A 239 8.25 -20.53 -3.07
N MET A 240 7.94 -19.53 -3.89
CA MET A 240 7.39 -18.24 -3.47
C MET A 240 6.05 -18.37 -2.70
N ARG A 241 5.25 -19.40 -2.97
CA ARG A 241 3.98 -19.65 -2.24
C ARG A 241 4.25 -20.05 -0.79
N GLU A 242 5.10 -21.05 -0.60
CA GLU A 242 5.55 -21.49 0.73
C GLU A 242 6.29 -20.38 1.48
N ALA A 243 7.10 -19.59 0.77
CA ALA A 243 7.79 -18.44 1.34
C ALA A 243 6.82 -17.35 1.81
N ALA A 244 5.79 -17.01 1.01
CA ALA A 244 4.78 -16.03 1.39
C ALA A 244 4.02 -16.42 2.67
N GLU A 245 3.69 -17.71 2.82
CA GLU A 245 3.06 -18.25 4.02
C GLU A 245 3.99 -18.18 5.24
N ALA A 246 5.26 -18.58 5.06
CA ALA A 246 6.25 -18.58 6.13
C ALA A 246 6.58 -17.16 6.63
N LEU A 247 6.56 -16.17 5.73
CA LEU A 247 6.85 -14.77 6.04
C LEU A 247 5.76 -14.08 6.88
N ARG A 248 4.53 -14.61 6.92
CA ARG A 248 3.41 -14.01 7.66
C ARG A 248 3.18 -12.52 7.30
N LEU A 249 3.23 -12.25 5.99
CA LEU A 249 3.27 -10.89 5.41
C LEU A 249 1.92 -10.18 5.29
N THR A 250 0.82 -10.86 5.65
CA THR A 250 -0.54 -10.35 5.43
C THR A 250 -0.96 -9.34 6.50
N ALA A 251 -1.90 -8.44 6.18
CA ALA A 251 -2.47 -7.53 7.16
C ALA A 251 -2.98 -8.24 8.42
N GLN A 252 -3.60 -9.42 8.27
CA GLN A 252 -4.15 -10.22 9.35
C GLN A 252 -3.06 -10.81 10.25
N ASP A 253 -1.96 -11.29 9.66
CA ASP A 253 -0.82 -11.77 10.42
C ASP A 253 -0.18 -10.64 11.23
N LEU A 254 0.04 -9.49 10.59
CA LEU A 254 0.75 -8.37 11.17
C LEU A 254 -0.05 -7.62 12.24
N THR A 255 -1.39 -7.62 12.15
CA THR A 255 -2.24 -7.18 13.25
C THR A 255 -2.13 -8.12 14.45
N ARG A 256 -2.12 -9.45 14.24
CA ARG A 256 -1.95 -10.42 15.34
C ARG A 256 -0.58 -10.31 16.01
N LEU A 257 0.46 -10.00 15.23
CA LEU A 257 1.82 -9.73 15.71
C LEU A 257 1.97 -8.36 16.40
N GLY A 258 0.96 -7.49 16.33
CA GLY A 258 1.01 -6.14 16.89
C GLY A 258 1.93 -5.18 16.11
N VAL A 259 2.22 -5.49 14.84
CA VAL A 259 3.00 -4.63 13.94
C VAL A 259 2.12 -3.50 13.38
N VAL A 260 0.85 -3.81 13.08
CA VAL A 260 -0.12 -2.91 12.46
C VAL A 260 -1.33 -2.73 13.39
N ASP A 261 -1.84 -1.50 13.47
CA ASP A 261 -2.89 -1.11 14.42
C ASP A 261 -4.31 -1.37 13.88
N ALA A 262 -4.49 -1.43 12.56
CA ALA A 262 -5.80 -1.69 11.95
C ALA A 262 -5.71 -2.27 10.53
N ILE A 263 -6.77 -2.99 10.16
CA ILE A 263 -6.98 -3.48 8.80
C ILE A 263 -8.15 -2.70 8.19
N ILE A 264 -7.93 -2.13 7.01
CA ILE A 264 -8.96 -1.45 6.23
C ILE A 264 -9.52 -2.47 5.24
N PRO A 265 -10.79 -2.87 5.37
CA PRO A 265 -11.37 -3.90 4.50
C PRO A 265 -11.42 -3.42 3.05
N GLU A 266 -11.14 -4.31 2.11
CA GLU A 266 -11.27 -4.03 0.68
C GLU A 266 -12.69 -4.42 0.19
N PRO A 267 -13.15 -3.88 -0.96
CA PRO A 267 -14.33 -4.39 -1.64
C PRO A 267 -14.14 -5.86 -2.06
N VAL A 268 -15.24 -6.58 -2.30
CA VAL A 268 -15.16 -7.94 -2.84
C VAL A 268 -14.42 -7.89 -4.17
N GLY A 269 -13.37 -8.69 -4.29
CA GLY A 269 -12.48 -8.66 -5.44
C GLY A 269 -11.26 -7.75 -5.33
N GLY A 270 -11.08 -7.06 -4.21
CA GLY A 270 -9.94 -6.18 -3.95
C GLY A 270 -10.13 -4.74 -4.42
N ALA A 271 -9.20 -3.88 -4.00
CA ALA A 271 -9.24 -2.43 -4.17
C ALA A 271 -9.38 -1.98 -5.63
N GLN A 272 -8.82 -2.75 -6.56
CA GLN A 272 -8.87 -2.48 -8.00
C GLN A 272 -10.29 -2.55 -8.58
N ARG A 273 -11.23 -3.27 -7.95
CA ARG A 273 -12.61 -3.41 -8.45
C ARG A 273 -13.49 -2.22 -8.09
N ALA A 274 -13.28 -1.63 -6.92
CA ALA A 274 -13.95 -0.41 -6.50
C ALA A 274 -12.95 0.57 -5.85
N PRO A 275 -12.11 1.24 -6.67
CA PRO A 275 -11.13 2.21 -6.20
C PRO A 275 -11.73 3.31 -5.33
N ALA A 276 -12.84 3.91 -5.77
CA ALA A 276 -13.47 5.02 -5.05
C ALA A 276 -13.92 4.64 -3.64
N GLU A 277 -14.50 3.44 -3.48
CA GLU A 277 -14.90 2.92 -2.17
C GLU A 277 -13.69 2.64 -1.28
N THR A 278 -12.65 2.01 -1.83
CA THR A 278 -11.41 1.73 -1.11
C THR A 278 -10.75 3.01 -0.60
N VAL A 279 -10.63 4.01 -1.49
CA VAL A 279 -10.05 5.30 -1.16
C VAL A 279 -10.85 5.99 -0.07
N ALA A 280 -12.19 5.98 -0.14
CA ALA A 280 -13.04 6.53 0.91
C ALA A 280 -12.79 5.86 2.27
N ARG A 281 -12.73 4.51 2.32
CA ARG A 281 -12.41 3.74 3.54
C ARG A 281 -11.04 4.09 4.11
N VAL A 282 -10.03 4.28 3.25
CA VAL A 282 -8.70 4.76 3.66
C VAL A 282 -8.78 6.16 4.27
N GLY A 283 -9.56 7.06 3.66
CA GLY A 283 -9.83 8.39 4.22
C GLY A 283 -10.50 8.32 5.60
N ASP A 284 -11.53 7.49 5.77
CA ASP A 284 -12.18 7.33 7.07
C ASP A 284 -11.21 6.87 8.16
N GLU A 285 -10.33 5.92 7.82
CA GLU A 285 -9.35 5.39 8.76
C GLU A 285 -8.27 6.42 9.13
N ILE A 286 -7.76 7.18 8.14
CA ILE A 286 -6.82 8.29 8.40
C ILE A 286 -7.47 9.31 9.34
N ALA A 287 -8.72 9.69 9.09
CA ALA A 287 -9.45 10.63 9.94
C ALA A 287 -9.64 10.11 11.36
N ARG A 288 -9.96 8.82 11.52
CA ARG A 288 -10.07 8.17 12.83
C ARG A 288 -8.76 8.26 13.60
N PHE A 289 -7.64 7.88 12.98
CA PHE A 289 -6.32 7.93 13.61
C PHE A 289 -5.88 9.36 13.94
N LEU A 290 -6.04 10.31 13.04
CA LEU A 290 -5.71 11.71 13.31
C LEU A 290 -6.55 12.27 14.48
N LYS A 291 -7.83 11.90 14.58
CA LYS A 291 -8.69 12.28 15.71
C LYS A 291 -8.20 11.69 17.03
N GLU A 292 -7.74 10.44 17.07
CA GLU A 292 -7.19 9.80 18.29
C GLU A 292 -5.88 10.43 18.78
N LEU A 293 -5.10 10.97 17.84
CA LEU A 293 -3.82 11.61 18.11
C LEU A 293 -3.95 13.12 18.39
N SER A 294 -5.09 13.71 18.02
CA SER A 294 -5.38 15.13 18.22
C SER A 294 -5.29 15.54 19.69
N GLY A 295 -4.71 16.71 19.94
CA GLY A 295 -4.54 17.29 21.27
C GLY A 295 -3.42 16.68 22.13
N ARG A 296 -2.77 15.60 21.68
CA ARG A 296 -1.60 15.04 22.37
C ARG A 296 -0.41 15.98 22.26
N LYS A 297 0.35 16.10 23.35
CA LYS A 297 1.57 16.93 23.35
C LYS A 297 2.69 16.21 22.59
N PRO A 298 3.63 16.94 21.95
CA PRO A 298 4.76 16.32 21.25
C PRO A 298 5.52 15.27 22.07
N ALA A 299 5.81 15.56 23.34
CA ALA A 299 6.49 14.62 24.22
C ALA A 299 5.70 13.32 24.48
N GLU A 300 4.37 13.37 24.45
CA GLU A 300 3.51 12.19 24.63
C GLU A 300 3.50 11.33 23.37
N LEU A 301 3.45 11.94 22.19
CA LEU A 301 3.56 11.25 20.89
C LEU A 301 4.90 10.52 20.80
N LEU A 302 6.01 11.20 21.05
CA LEU A 302 7.36 10.61 21.03
C LEU A 302 7.50 9.45 22.02
N ARG A 303 7.02 9.60 23.26
CA ARG A 303 7.06 8.52 24.26
C ARG A 303 6.20 7.33 23.85
N ALA A 304 5.01 7.56 23.30
CA ALA A 304 4.11 6.51 22.85
C ALA A 304 4.69 5.75 21.65
N ARG A 305 5.20 6.47 20.65
CA ARG A 305 5.85 5.88 19.47
C ARG A 305 7.09 5.06 19.87
N ARG A 306 7.96 5.61 20.72
CA ARG A 306 9.12 4.86 21.24
C ARG A 306 8.70 3.57 21.94
N ARG A 307 7.70 3.64 22.82
CA ARG A 307 7.18 2.45 23.53
C ARG A 307 6.64 1.42 22.54
N LYS A 308 5.80 1.82 21.58
CA LYS A 308 5.25 0.95 20.53
C LYS A 308 6.36 0.13 19.84
N TYR A 309 7.42 0.80 19.36
CA TYR A 309 8.49 0.13 18.62
C TYR A 309 9.46 -0.67 19.50
N VAL A 310 9.65 -0.30 20.77
CA VAL A 310 10.46 -1.11 21.72
C VAL A 310 9.73 -2.38 22.15
N GLU A 311 8.41 -2.31 22.29
CA GLU A 311 7.57 -3.47 22.65
C GLU A 311 7.31 -4.42 21.47
N MET A 312 7.47 -3.94 20.24
CA MET A 312 7.28 -4.73 19.02
C MET A 312 8.27 -5.90 18.98
N GLY A 313 7.77 -7.11 18.70
CA GLY A 313 8.57 -8.35 18.71
C GLY A 313 8.64 -9.05 20.08
N ALA A 314 8.12 -8.45 21.15
CA ALA A 314 8.01 -9.14 22.45
C ALA A 314 6.92 -10.24 22.47
N LYS A 315 5.98 -10.20 21.51
CA LYS A 315 4.95 -11.22 21.30
C LYS A 315 5.23 -11.94 19.98
N GLY A 316 5.37 -13.25 20.02
CA GLY A 316 5.38 -14.10 18.83
C GLY A 316 4.00 -14.68 18.54
N LEU A 317 3.77 -15.12 17.30
CA LEU A 317 2.69 -16.07 17.02
C LEU A 317 3.16 -17.43 17.56
N ALA A 318 2.48 -17.94 18.59
CA ALA A 318 2.70 -19.33 19.00
C ALA A 318 2.45 -20.25 17.79
N ALA A 319 3.36 -21.17 17.54
CA ALA A 319 3.23 -22.21 16.52
C ALA A 319 2.18 -23.25 16.95
#